data_AF-A0A2K5QST1-F1
#
_entry.id   AF-A0A2K5QST1-F1
#
_cell.length_a   1.000
_cell.length_b   1.000
_cell.length_c   1.000
_cell.angle_alpha   90.00
_cell.angle_beta   90.00
_cell.angle_gamma   90.00
#
_symmetry.space_group_name_H-M   'P 1'
#
loop_
_entity.id
_entity.type
_entity.pdbx_description
1 polymer ?
#
loop_
_entity_poly.entity_id
_entity_poly.type
_entity_poly.pdbx_seq_one_letter_code
_entity_poly.pdbx_strand_id
1 'polypeptide(L)'
;ETPKPSIACSNSNPRKTSTVTLTCEPEIKDASYLWWINGQSLPISSRLWLSNDNRTLILFSVTENDAGSYECEVKNPVSASRSDPVTLNVLPELPQASITSNKFNAVEHDDEVTITCIPEIGNATYLWWVNGESLQFSPRMKRSDDNRTLTLHSVTRNDAGSYECEIQTSMEVIRSDPVTLNVLYGPDFPSISPSDTLYHQGENLHLSCFADSNPPAEYHWMVNGRFLPPGQQVYVPQITTKNTGLYVCFAYNSVTGKRNFAFKKIKVVGK
;
A
#
# COMPACT_ATOMS: atom_id res chain seq x y z
N GLU A 1 -13.35 24.97 56.16
CA GLU A 1 -13.57 24.94 54.70
C GLU A 1 -13.05 23.63 54.13
N THR A 2 -13.74 23.11 53.12
CA THR A 2 -13.22 22.02 52.27
C THR A 2 -12.07 22.55 51.41
N PRO A 3 -10.89 21.89 51.38
CA PRO A 3 -9.83 22.26 50.44
C PRO A 3 -10.34 22.14 49.00
N LYS A 4 -9.77 22.95 48.10
CA LYS A 4 -10.10 22.86 46.68
C LYS A 4 -9.64 21.50 46.14
N PRO A 5 -10.56 20.67 45.60
CA PRO A 5 -10.17 19.38 45.07
C PRO A 5 -9.48 19.52 43.72
N SER A 6 -8.82 18.45 43.28
CA SER A 6 -8.22 18.30 41.95
C SER A 6 -8.62 16.95 41.36
N ILE A 7 -8.61 16.82 40.03
CA ILE A 7 -8.86 15.55 39.36
C ILE A 7 -7.53 14.95 38.88
N ALA A 8 -7.23 13.74 39.35
CA ALA A 8 -6.21 12.89 38.75
C ALA A 8 -6.83 12.10 37.58
N CYS A 9 -6.31 12.28 36.37
CA CYS A 9 -6.81 11.63 35.15
C CYS A 9 -5.78 10.62 34.62
N SER A 10 -6.21 9.39 34.38
CA SER A 10 -5.32 8.33 33.87
C SER A 10 -4.83 8.61 32.45
N ASN A 11 -5.67 9.21 31.60
CA ASN A 11 -5.34 9.63 30.25
C ASN A 11 -6.34 10.69 29.76
N SER A 12 -5.88 11.93 29.54
CA SER A 12 -6.71 13.03 29.05
C SER A 12 -6.95 13.00 27.54
N ASN A 13 -6.24 12.16 26.78
CA ASN A 13 -6.39 12.00 25.33
C ASN A 13 -6.56 10.51 24.95
N PRO A 14 -7.62 9.83 25.42
CA PRO A 14 -7.84 8.42 25.13
C PRO A 14 -8.28 8.20 23.68
N ARG A 15 -7.95 7.02 23.12
CA ARG A 15 -8.58 6.53 21.88
C ARG A 15 -9.96 5.97 22.17
N LYS A 16 -10.85 5.95 21.17
CA LYS A 16 -12.14 5.25 21.27
C LYS A 16 -11.95 3.83 21.79
N THR A 17 -12.94 3.33 22.53
CA THR A 17 -12.94 2.00 23.19
C THR A 17 -11.98 1.83 24.38
N SER A 18 -11.10 2.79 24.66
CA SER A 18 -10.26 2.79 25.86
C SER A 18 -11.08 2.99 27.13
N THR A 19 -10.50 2.60 28.27
CA THR A 19 -11.03 2.90 29.60
C THR A 19 -10.27 4.08 30.21
N VAL A 20 -10.99 5.05 30.76
CA VAL A 20 -10.43 6.22 31.46
C VAL A 20 -10.90 6.25 32.90
N THR A 21 -9.96 6.52 33.81
CA THR A 21 -10.24 6.70 35.24
C THR A 21 -9.96 8.15 35.63
N LEU A 22 -10.97 8.78 36.23
CA LEU A 22 -10.89 10.10 36.84
C LEU A 22 -11.09 9.93 38.35
N THR A 23 -10.14 10.42 39.15
CA THR A 23 -10.20 10.32 40.62
C THR A 23 -10.19 11.73 41.20
N CYS A 24 -11.16 12.04 42.05
CA CYS A 24 -11.18 13.29 42.80
C CYS A 24 -10.24 13.18 44.01
N GLU A 25 -9.33 14.14 44.14
CA GLU A 25 -8.29 14.17 45.18
C GLU A 25 -8.27 15.52 45.92
N PRO A 26 -7.89 15.55 47.21
CA PRO A 26 -7.62 14.39 48.07
C PRO A 26 -8.91 13.72 48.58
N GLU A 27 -8.77 12.57 49.23
CA GLU A 27 -9.88 11.98 49.99
C GLU A 27 -10.22 12.84 51.22
N ILE A 28 -11.50 13.18 51.36
CA ILE A 28 -12.05 13.87 52.52
C ILE A 28 -13.02 12.94 53.25
N LYS A 29 -12.74 12.70 54.53
CA LYS A 29 -13.60 11.89 55.41
C LYS A 29 -14.96 12.57 55.60
N ASP A 30 -16.02 11.76 55.61
CA ASP A 30 -17.42 12.20 55.80
C ASP A 30 -17.89 13.23 54.73
N ALA A 31 -17.27 13.20 53.54
CA ALA A 31 -17.66 14.01 52.39
C ALA A 31 -18.35 13.16 51.31
N SER A 32 -19.13 13.83 50.46
CA SER A 32 -19.75 13.28 49.27
C SER A 32 -19.12 13.88 48.02
N TYR A 33 -18.98 13.07 46.97
CA TYR A 33 -18.37 13.45 45.69
C TYR A 33 -19.43 13.48 44.59
N LEU A 34 -19.41 14.53 43.78
CA LEU A 34 -20.27 14.69 42.62
C LEU A 34 -19.41 15.01 41.40
N TRP A 35 -19.78 14.45 40.25
CA TRP A 35 -19.10 14.68 38.98
C TRP A 35 -19.93 15.55 38.05
N TRP A 36 -19.23 16.44 37.35
CA TRP A 36 -19.78 17.37 36.39
C TRP A 36 -19.06 17.23 35.06
N ILE A 37 -19.81 17.39 33.96
CA ILE A 37 -19.27 17.51 32.62
C ILE A 37 -19.86 18.76 31.98
N ASN A 38 -19.00 19.64 31.46
CA ASN A 38 -19.39 20.90 30.82
C ASN A 38 -20.34 21.75 31.70
N GLY A 39 -20.09 21.77 33.01
CA GLY A 39 -20.89 22.48 34.01
C GLY A 39 -22.23 21.83 34.38
N GLN A 40 -22.58 20.68 33.81
CA GLN A 40 -23.81 19.93 34.11
C GLN A 40 -23.50 18.65 34.89
N SER A 41 -24.50 18.12 35.62
CA SER A 41 -24.34 16.84 36.32
C SER A 41 -24.03 15.74 35.33
N LEU A 42 -23.04 14.90 35.64
CA LEU A 42 -22.60 13.81 34.77
C LEU A 42 -23.78 12.88 34.41
N PRO A 43 -24.11 12.70 33.11
CA PRO A 43 -25.21 11.84 32.70
C PRO A 43 -24.88 10.37 32.97
N ILE A 44 -25.84 9.62 33.52
CA ILE A 44 -25.70 8.18 33.76
C ILE A 44 -25.72 7.46 32.41
N SER A 45 -24.77 6.54 32.20
CA SER A 45 -24.74 5.66 31.05
C SER A 45 -24.30 4.25 31.45
N SER A 46 -24.55 3.26 30.60
CA SER A 46 -24.10 1.87 30.82
C SER A 46 -22.59 1.69 30.79
N ARG A 47 -21.86 2.69 30.27
CA ARG A 47 -20.39 2.71 30.16
C ARG A 47 -19.71 3.39 31.34
N LEU A 48 -20.50 3.93 32.27
CA LEU A 48 -20.04 4.66 33.42
C LEU A 48 -20.12 3.79 34.67
N TRP A 49 -19.04 3.79 35.45
CA TRP A 49 -19.01 3.18 36.77
C TRP A 49 -18.43 4.17 37.78
N LEU A 50 -19.09 4.28 38.94
CA LEU A 50 -18.65 5.07 40.07
C LEU A 50 -18.25 4.12 41.21
N SER A 51 -17.18 4.46 41.93
CA SER A 51 -16.85 3.81 43.20
C SER A 51 -17.98 4.02 44.21
N ASN A 52 -17.99 3.22 45.29
CA ASN A 52 -19.05 3.29 46.32
C ASN A 52 -19.19 4.67 46.97
N ASP A 53 -18.11 5.45 47.04
CA ASP A 53 -18.05 6.81 47.55
C ASP A 53 -18.20 7.89 46.45
N ASN A 54 -18.38 7.48 45.19
CA ASN A 54 -18.37 8.32 43.98
C ASN A 54 -17.07 9.11 43.74
N ARG A 55 -16.01 8.84 44.49
CA ARG A 55 -14.73 9.55 44.36
C ARG A 55 -14.02 9.23 43.06
N THR A 56 -14.19 8.02 42.56
CA THR A 56 -13.57 7.53 41.33
C THR A 56 -14.65 7.27 40.29
N LEU A 57 -14.47 7.89 39.12
CA LEU A 57 -15.26 7.70 37.92
C LEU A 57 -14.45 6.90 36.92
N ILE A 58 -15.01 5.79 36.45
CA ILE A 58 -14.47 4.99 35.36
C ILE A 58 -15.42 5.06 34.17
N LEU A 59 -14.88 5.45 33.02
CA LEU A 59 -15.57 5.44 31.73
C LEU A 59 -15.00 4.30 30.89
N PHE A 60 -15.81 3.26 30.67
CA PHE A 60 -15.47 2.14 29.81
C PHE A 60 -15.79 2.45 28.36
N SER A 61 -14.92 2.02 27.45
CA SER A 61 -15.13 2.15 26.02
C SER A 61 -15.56 3.56 25.60
N VAL A 62 -14.70 4.54 25.86
CA VAL A 62 -14.98 5.96 25.58
C VAL A 62 -15.30 6.20 24.09
N THR A 63 -16.11 7.23 23.85
CA THR A 63 -16.60 7.70 22.55
C THR A 63 -16.44 9.21 22.46
N GLU A 64 -16.59 9.79 21.28
CA GLU A 64 -16.50 11.26 21.10
C GLU A 64 -17.51 12.03 21.97
N ASN A 65 -18.65 11.43 22.30
CA ASN A 65 -19.66 12.04 23.18
C ASN A 65 -19.24 12.13 24.65
N ASP A 66 -18.18 11.42 25.06
CA ASP A 66 -17.62 11.53 26.40
C ASP A 66 -16.53 12.61 26.47
N ALA A 67 -16.18 13.26 25.35
CA ALA A 67 -15.26 14.38 25.37
C ALA A 67 -15.90 15.60 26.05
N GLY A 68 -15.12 16.32 26.86
CA GLY A 68 -15.63 17.47 27.58
C GLY A 68 -14.76 17.89 28.76
N SER A 69 -15.22 18.92 29.45
CA SER A 69 -14.58 19.49 30.63
C SER A 69 -15.17 18.85 31.89
N TYR A 70 -14.38 18.03 32.58
CA TYR A 70 -14.80 17.32 33.78
C TYR A 70 -14.39 18.08 35.05
N GLU A 71 -15.31 18.21 35.99
CA GLU A 71 -15.07 18.81 37.30
C GLU A 71 -15.59 17.85 38.39
N CYS A 72 -14.90 17.79 39.52
CA CYS A 72 -15.39 17.10 40.71
C CYS A 72 -15.74 18.11 41.79
N GLU A 73 -16.88 17.89 42.44
CA GLU A 73 -17.36 18.68 43.57
C GLU A 73 -17.31 17.82 44.82
N VAL A 74 -16.64 18.32 45.85
CA VAL A 74 -16.59 17.68 47.17
C VAL A 74 -17.44 18.49 48.13
N LYS A 75 -18.42 17.83 48.76
CA LYS A 75 -19.38 18.44 49.67
C LYS A 75 -19.36 17.77 51.03
N ASN A 76 -19.20 18.57 52.07
CA ASN A 76 -19.38 18.16 53.47
C ASN A 76 -20.57 18.95 54.09
N PRO A 77 -20.95 18.72 55.37
CA PRO A 77 -22.09 19.41 55.98
C PRO A 77 -21.96 20.95 56.09
N VAL A 78 -20.76 21.50 55.92
CA VAL A 78 -20.43 22.91 56.18
C VAL A 78 -20.12 23.69 54.90
N SER A 79 -19.53 23.04 53.89
CA SER A 79 -19.07 23.67 52.66
C SER A 79 -19.04 22.70 51.48
N ALA A 80 -19.06 23.26 50.27
CA ALA A 80 -18.79 22.55 49.02
C ALA A 80 -17.70 23.28 48.25
N SER A 81 -16.88 22.52 47.51
CA SER A 81 -15.80 23.07 46.68
C SER A 81 -15.67 22.27 45.39
N ARG A 82 -15.46 22.96 44.26
CA ARG A 82 -15.25 22.36 42.94
C ARG A 82 -13.79 22.43 42.52
N SER A 83 -13.35 21.42 41.78
CA SER A 83 -12.02 21.37 41.19
C SER A 83 -11.91 22.36 40.04
N ASP A 84 -10.67 22.63 39.63
CA ASP A 84 -10.45 23.13 38.27
C ASP A 84 -10.83 22.03 37.26
N PRO A 85 -11.29 22.41 36.06
CA PRO A 85 -11.69 21.45 35.04
C PRO A 85 -10.50 20.67 34.46
N VAL A 86 -10.70 19.37 34.23
CA VAL A 86 -9.83 18.53 33.40
C VAL A 86 -10.54 18.22 32.09
N THR A 87 -9.92 18.58 30.97
CA THR A 87 -10.50 18.32 29.65
C THR A 87 -10.14 16.91 29.18
N LEU A 88 -11.16 16.11 28.86
CA LEU A 88 -11.03 14.81 28.22
C LEU A 88 -11.27 14.98 26.71
N ASN A 89 -10.24 14.69 25.91
CA ASN A 89 -10.29 14.76 24.46
C ASN A 89 -10.25 13.34 23.86
N VAL A 90 -11.41 12.77 23.58
CA VAL A 90 -11.47 11.44 22.96
C VAL A 90 -11.05 11.55 21.50
N LEU A 91 -9.94 10.91 21.16
CA LEU A 91 -9.34 11.00 19.84
C LEU A 91 -10.19 10.22 18.82
N PRO A 92 -10.46 10.81 17.63
CA PRO A 92 -11.15 10.10 16.57
C PRO A 92 -10.29 8.94 16.07
N GLU A 93 -10.94 7.90 15.57
CA GLU A 93 -10.26 6.82 14.88
C GLU A 93 -9.78 7.32 13.51
N LEU A 94 -8.51 7.08 13.18
CA LEU A 94 -8.02 7.43 11.86
C LEU A 94 -8.62 6.50 10.82
N PRO A 95 -9.09 7.03 9.68
CA PRO A 95 -9.51 6.21 8.55
C PRO A 95 -8.36 5.34 8.04
N GLN A 96 -8.70 4.19 7.46
CA GLN A 96 -7.70 3.31 6.84
C GLN A 96 -7.01 4.01 5.67
N ALA A 97 -5.69 3.85 5.60
CA ALA A 97 -4.91 4.33 4.47
C ALA A 97 -5.18 3.46 3.24
N SER A 98 -5.20 4.08 2.06
CA SER A 98 -5.30 3.37 0.78
C SER A 98 -4.58 4.14 -0.33
N ILE A 99 -4.29 3.46 -1.43
CA ILE A 99 -3.63 4.05 -2.60
C ILE A 99 -4.64 4.13 -3.74
N THR A 100 -4.67 5.28 -4.40
CA THR A 100 -5.34 5.48 -5.68
C THR A 100 -4.30 5.67 -6.77
N SER A 101 -4.60 5.22 -8.00
CA SER A 101 -3.72 5.40 -9.15
C SER A 101 -4.52 5.77 -10.38
N ASN A 102 -3.91 6.53 -11.29
CA ASN A 102 -4.44 6.70 -12.65
C ASN A 102 -4.35 5.41 -13.48
N LYS A 103 -3.36 4.54 -13.19
CA LYS A 103 -3.08 3.34 -13.97
C LYS A 103 -2.29 2.31 -13.15
N PHE A 104 -2.81 1.08 -13.08
CA PHE A 104 -2.12 -0.06 -12.44
C PHE A 104 -1.42 -1.00 -13.42
N ASN A 105 -1.71 -0.88 -14.71
CA ASN A 105 -1.06 -1.63 -15.78
C ASN A 105 -0.46 -0.61 -16.75
N ALA A 106 0.83 -0.33 -16.61
CA ALA A 106 1.51 0.74 -17.34
C ALA A 106 2.46 0.19 -18.40
N VAL A 107 2.47 0.79 -19.58
CA VAL A 107 3.35 0.38 -20.69
C VAL A 107 4.72 1.05 -20.51
N GLU A 108 5.77 0.22 -20.50
CA GLU A 108 7.16 0.65 -20.36
C GLU A 108 7.53 1.73 -21.38
N HIS A 109 8.11 2.81 -20.86
CA HIS A 109 8.51 4.06 -21.51
C HIS A 109 7.41 4.95 -22.07
N ASP A 110 6.20 4.42 -22.26
CA ASP A 110 5.08 5.13 -22.90
C ASP A 110 4.16 5.80 -21.87
N ASP A 111 4.03 5.20 -20.69
CA ASP A 111 3.11 5.67 -19.65
C ASP A 111 3.79 6.45 -18.52
N GLU A 112 3.00 7.36 -17.95
CA GLU A 112 3.26 8.02 -16.67
C GLU A 112 2.24 7.52 -15.64
N VAL A 113 2.74 7.16 -14.46
CA VAL A 113 1.91 6.64 -13.37
C VAL A 113 1.93 7.59 -12.20
N THR A 114 0.76 8.00 -11.73
CA THR A 114 0.58 8.82 -10.54
C THR A 114 -0.18 8.01 -9.50
N ILE A 115 0.48 7.73 -8.38
CA ILE A 115 -0.12 7.10 -7.21
C ILE A 115 -0.27 8.11 -6.08
N THR A 116 -1.42 8.09 -5.41
CA THR A 116 -1.78 9.04 -4.35
C THR A 116 -2.23 8.27 -3.11
N CYS A 117 -1.60 8.58 -1.98
CA CYS A 117 -2.00 8.07 -0.69
C CYS A 117 -3.22 8.85 -0.17
N ILE A 118 -4.21 8.14 0.32
CA ILE A 118 -5.43 8.70 0.90
C ILE A 118 -5.73 8.03 2.24
N PRO A 119 -6.43 8.72 3.16
CA PRO A 119 -6.90 10.10 3.03
C PRO A 119 -5.80 11.13 3.33
N GLU A 120 -6.11 12.39 3.03
CA GLU A 120 -5.27 13.51 3.42
C GLU A 120 -5.50 13.83 4.91
N ILE A 121 -4.44 13.69 5.71
CA ILE A 121 -4.39 14.04 7.12
C ILE A 121 -3.43 15.23 7.30
N GLY A 122 -3.93 16.30 7.92
CA GLY A 122 -3.14 17.50 8.21
C GLY A 122 -2.00 17.22 9.19
N ASN A 123 -0.84 17.84 8.97
CA ASN A 123 0.39 17.64 9.74
C ASN A 123 0.90 16.18 9.78
N ALA A 124 0.48 15.35 8.83
CA ALA A 124 1.02 14.00 8.68
C ALA A 124 2.27 13.97 7.79
N THR A 125 3.12 12.98 8.00
CA THR A 125 4.23 12.63 7.11
C THR A 125 3.85 11.40 6.29
N TYR A 126 3.98 11.50 4.96
CA TYR A 126 3.70 10.39 4.04
C TYR A 126 5.00 9.72 3.60
N LEU A 127 5.02 8.39 3.74
CA LEU A 127 6.13 7.54 3.32
C LEU A 127 5.64 6.49 2.32
N TRP A 128 6.50 6.16 1.37
CA TRP A 128 6.20 5.18 0.33
C TRP A 128 7.08 3.95 0.50
N TRP A 129 6.47 2.80 0.27
CA TRP A 129 7.11 1.50 0.37
C TRP A 129 6.86 0.72 -0.92
N VAL A 130 7.87 -0.03 -1.35
CA VAL A 130 7.78 -0.94 -2.49
C VAL A 130 8.35 -2.30 -2.06
N ASN A 131 7.56 -3.36 -2.25
CA ASN A 131 7.91 -4.72 -1.88
C ASN A 131 8.36 -4.86 -0.40
N GLY A 132 7.72 -4.10 0.50
CA GLY A 132 8.03 -4.09 1.93
C GLY A 132 9.24 -3.24 2.34
N GLU A 133 9.95 -2.62 1.40
CA GLU A 133 11.10 -1.75 1.66
C GLU A 133 10.78 -0.27 1.39
N SER A 134 11.51 0.64 2.06
CA SER A 134 11.34 2.08 1.83
C SER A 134 11.72 2.45 0.40
N LEU A 135 10.82 3.15 -0.29
CA LEU A 135 10.98 3.51 -1.69
C LEU A 135 12.25 4.34 -1.91
N GLN A 136 13.14 3.85 -2.77
CA GLN A 136 14.32 4.58 -3.21
C GLN A 136 13.97 5.50 -4.37
N PHE A 137 14.15 6.80 -4.18
CA PHE A 137 13.82 7.80 -5.19
C PHE A 137 14.83 7.81 -6.34
N SER A 138 14.31 7.83 -7.57
CA SER A 138 15.09 8.03 -8.78
C SER A 138 14.78 9.40 -9.41
N PRO A 139 15.62 9.92 -10.31
CA PRO A 139 15.35 11.18 -11.02
C PRO A 139 14.06 11.17 -11.86
N ARG A 140 13.52 10.00 -12.18
CA ARG A 140 12.24 9.83 -12.91
C ARG A 140 11.01 9.98 -12.00
N MET A 141 11.21 10.01 -10.68
CA MET A 141 10.14 10.10 -9.70
C MET A 141 10.00 11.54 -9.21
N LYS A 142 8.78 12.06 -9.28
CA LYS A 142 8.41 13.37 -8.74
C LYS A 142 7.41 13.21 -7.61
N ARG A 143 7.65 13.91 -6.50
CA ARG A 143 6.73 13.97 -5.36
C ARG A 143 5.98 15.30 -5.33
N SER A 144 4.77 15.28 -4.80
CA SER A 144 4.12 16.49 -4.30
C SER A 144 4.86 17.04 -3.07
N ASP A 145 4.62 18.31 -2.73
CA ASP A 145 5.30 18.99 -1.61
C ASP A 145 5.02 18.32 -0.26
N ASP A 146 3.85 17.68 -0.11
CA ASP A 146 3.43 16.91 1.06
C ASP A 146 3.86 15.43 1.00
N ASN A 147 4.58 14.99 -0.04
CA ASN A 147 4.92 13.61 -0.36
C ASN A 147 3.72 12.64 -0.52
N ARG A 148 2.47 13.13 -0.48
CA ARG A 148 1.26 12.31 -0.57
C ARG A 148 1.06 11.70 -1.95
N THR A 149 1.60 12.35 -2.97
CA THR A 149 1.49 11.93 -4.37
C THR A 149 2.87 11.63 -4.92
N LEU A 150 3.02 10.46 -5.55
CA LEU A 150 4.20 10.05 -6.28
C LEU A 150 3.85 9.90 -7.77
N THR A 151 4.57 10.61 -8.62
CA THR A 151 4.47 10.48 -10.08
C THR A 151 5.75 9.86 -10.63
N LEU A 152 5.61 8.76 -11.37
CA LEU A 152 6.68 8.06 -12.06
C LEU A 152 6.62 8.42 -13.55
N HIS A 153 7.57 9.23 -14.00
CA HIS A 153 7.72 9.60 -15.40
C HIS A 153 8.43 8.48 -16.19
N SER A 154 7.90 8.13 -17.36
CA SER A 154 8.46 7.10 -18.24
C SER A 154 8.79 5.81 -17.46
N VAL A 155 7.73 5.09 -17.08
CA VAL A 155 7.85 3.88 -16.27
C VAL A 155 8.76 2.83 -16.91
N THR A 156 9.44 2.07 -16.09
CA THR A 156 10.32 0.96 -16.48
C THR A 156 9.89 -0.30 -15.76
N ARG A 157 10.23 -1.48 -16.28
CA ARG A 157 9.90 -2.75 -15.61
C ARG A 157 10.49 -2.89 -14.19
N ASN A 158 11.51 -2.09 -13.85
CA ASN A 158 12.06 -2.02 -12.49
C ASN A 158 11.19 -1.26 -11.49
N ASP A 159 10.22 -0.48 -11.99
CA ASP A 159 9.25 0.23 -11.15
C ASP A 159 8.05 -0.67 -10.80
N ALA A 160 7.95 -1.88 -11.37
CA ALA A 160 6.92 -2.84 -11.03
C ALA A 160 7.09 -3.37 -9.60
N GLY A 161 5.97 -3.58 -8.90
CA GLY A 161 6.02 -4.07 -7.53
C GLY A 161 4.74 -3.80 -6.75
N SER A 162 4.77 -4.22 -5.49
CA SER A 162 3.71 -3.99 -4.51
C SER A 162 3.98 -2.68 -3.77
N TYR A 163 3.18 -1.65 -4.03
CA TYR A 163 3.29 -0.35 -3.39
C TYR A 163 2.39 -0.25 -2.16
N GLU A 164 2.92 0.32 -1.08
CA GLU A 164 2.19 0.65 0.13
C GLU A 164 2.51 2.10 0.51
N CYS A 165 1.54 2.80 1.09
CA CYS A 165 1.76 4.11 1.66
C CYS A 165 1.57 4.06 3.18
N GLU A 166 2.38 4.83 3.89
CA GLU A 166 2.34 4.95 5.33
C GLU A 166 2.12 6.41 5.71
N ILE A 167 1.14 6.64 6.57
CA ILE A 167 0.79 7.97 7.08
C ILE A 167 1.18 8.01 8.55
N GLN A 168 2.17 8.82 8.87
CA GLN A 168 2.64 9.04 10.23
C GLN A 168 2.08 10.34 10.78
N THR A 169 1.37 10.25 11.90
CA THR A 169 0.86 11.40 12.67
C THR A 169 1.52 11.44 14.04
N SER A 170 1.30 12.50 14.83
CA SER A 170 1.78 12.56 16.22
C SER A 170 1.16 11.49 17.12
N MET A 171 0.07 10.87 16.71
CA MET A 171 -0.71 9.92 17.52
C MET A 171 -0.59 8.47 17.08
N GLU A 172 -0.37 8.25 15.77
CA GLU A 172 -0.49 6.93 15.15
C GLU A 172 0.26 6.86 13.81
N VAL A 173 0.64 5.64 13.45
CA VAL A 173 1.12 5.27 12.13
C VAL A 173 0.12 4.29 11.51
N ILE A 174 -0.39 4.62 10.34
CA ILE A 174 -1.27 3.75 9.55
C ILE A 174 -0.62 3.42 8.21
N ARG A 175 -0.70 2.16 7.78
CA ARG A 175 -0.18 1.69 6.49
C ARG A 175 -1.34 1.15 5.65
N SER A 176 -1.31 1.42 4.35
CA SER A 176 -2.31 0.93 3.41
C SER A 176 -2.14 -0.56 3.14
N ASP A 177 -3.21 -1.20 2.66
CA ASP A 177 -3.06 -2.48 1.98
C ASP A 177 -2.15 -2.32 0.73
N PRO A 178 -1.41 -3.37 0.35
CA PRO A 178 -0.54 -3.35 -0.82
C PRO A 178 -1.33 -3.25 -2.13
N VAL A 179 -0.82 -2.42 -3.05
CA VAL A 179 -1.37 -2.27 -4.41
C VAL A 179 -0.28 -2.54 -5.44
N THR A 180 -0.53 -3.48 -6.35
CA THR A 180 0.46 -3.89 -7.35
C THR A 180 0.45 -2.97 -8.57
N LEU A 181 1.60 -2.38 -8.89
CA LEU A 181 1.87 -1.76 -10.18
C LEU A 181 2.51 -2.82 -11.10
N ASN A 182 1.80 -3.17 -12.16
CA ASN A 182 2.29 -4.03 -13.22
C ASN A 182 2.81 -3.19 -14.39
N VAL A 183 4.00 -3.51 -14.89
CA VAL A 183 4.61 -2.84 -16.04
C VAL A 183 4.66 -3.79 -17.23
N LEU A 184 3.99 -3.39 -18.30
CA LEU A 184 3.83 -4.12 -19.55
C LEU A 184 4.94 -3.72 -20.51
N TYR A 185 5.62 -4.70 -21.10
CA TYR A 185 6.78 -4.44 -21.94
C TYR A 185 7.01 -5.54 -22.98
N GLY A 186 7.90 -5.24 -23.91
CA GLY A 186 8.34 -6.18 -24.92
C GLY A 186 7.30 -6.45 -26.01
N PRO A 187 7.60 -7.40 -26.91
CA PRO A 187 8.75 -8.29 -26.82
C PRO A 187 10.05 -7.55 -27.09
N ASP A 188 11.04 -7.81 -26.25
CA ASP A 188 12.42 -7.40 -26.49
C ASP A 188 12.98 -8.14 -27.72
N PHE A 189 14.26 -7.92 -28.05
CA PHE A 189 14.88 -8.57 -29.20
C PHE A 189 14.85 -10.11 -29.07
N PRO A 190 14.17 -10.83 -29.98
CA PRO A 190 14.07 -12.26 -29.89
C PRO A 190 15.42 -12.93 -30.15
N SER A 191 15.57 -14.15 -29.65
CA SER A 191 16.72 -15.00 -29.87
C SER A 191 16.27 -16.37 -30.37
N ILE A 192 17.07 -16.98 -31.25
CA ILE A 192 16.81 -18.32 -31.80
C ILE A 192 17.85 -19.28 -31.24
N SER A 193 17.41 -20.35 -30.60
CA SER A 193 18.22 -21.43 -30.02
C SER A 193 17.97 -22.76 -30.74
N PRO A 194 18.98 -23.66 -30.86
CA PRO A 194 20.39 -23.50 -30.47
C PRO A 194 21.13 -22.56 -31.42
N SER A 195 22.31 -22.06 -31.04
CA SER A 195 23.12 -21.11 -31.85
C SER A 195 23.61 -21.68 -33.18
N ASP A 196 23.64 -23.01 -33.33
CA ASP A 196 24.15 -23.70 -34.50
C ASP A 196 23.47 -23.27 -35.81
N THR A 197 24.29 -23.13 -36.85
CA THR A 197 23.83 -22.75 -38.20
C THR A 197 24.18 -23.78 -39.26
N LEU A 198 25.01 -24.76 -38.94
CA LEU A 198 25.46 -25.81 -39.84
C LEU A 198 24.91 -27.15 -39.34
N TYR A 199 24.25 -27.87 -40.23
CA TYR A 199 23.71 -29.19 -39.96
C TYR A 199 24.04 -30.16 -41.10
N HIS A 200 24.01 -31.45 -40.80
CA HIS A 200 24.21 -32.52 -41.76
C HIS A 200 22.89 -33.18 -42.17
N GLN A 201 22.85 -33.68 -43.40
CA GLN A 201 21.69 -34.41 -43.90
C GLN A 201 21.35 -35.62 -43.01
N GLY A 202 20.07 -35.75 -42.65
CA GLY A 202 19.53 -36.80 -41.76
C GLY A 202 19.46 -36.39 -40.29
N GLU A 203 19.96 -35.21 -39.91
CA GLU A 203 19.78 -34.66 -38.56
C GLU A 203 18.35 -34.15 -38.34
N ASN A 204 17.99 -33.92 -37.07
CA ASN A 204 16.72 -33.30 -36.71
C ASN A 204 16.96 -31.82 -36.38
N LEU A 205 16.34 -30.92 -37.12
CA LEU A 205 16.39 -29.49 -36.84
C LEU A 205 15.30 -29.15 -35.83
N HIS A 206 15.71 -28.59 -34.70
CA HIS A 206 14.80 -28.08 -33.68
C HIS A 206 15.22 -26.67 -33.29
N LEU A 207 14.43 -25.69 -33.69
CA LEU A 207 14.67 -24.28 -33.38
C LEU A 207 13.60 -23.79 -32.40
N SER A 208 14.01 -23.07 -31.37
CA SER A 208 13.12 -22.38 -30.43
C SER A 208 13.40 -20.89 -30.46
N CYS A 209 12.34 -20.08 -30.39
CA CYS A 209 12.44 -18.63 -30.32
C CYS A 209 12.06 -18.12 -28.94
N PHE A 210 12.78 -17.13 -28.43
CA PHE A 210 12.50 -16.54 -27.12
C PHE A 210 12.71 -15.03 -27.14
N ALA A 211 11.75 -14.28 -26.59
CA ALA A 211 11.83 -12.85 -26.32
C ALA A 211 11.28 -12.57 -24.92
N ASP A 212 11.94 -11.69 -24.17
CA ASP A 212 11.42 -11.21 -22.89
C ASP A 212 10.23 -10.27 -23.16
N SER A 213 9.10 -10.52 -22.49
CA SER A 213 7.87 -9.75 -22.67
C SER A 213 6.89 -9.99 -21.53
N ASN A 214 6.20 -8.93 -21.11
CA ASN A 214 5.08 -8.99 -20.19
C ASN A 214 3.85 -8.28 -20.80
N PRO A 215 2.73 -8.98 -21.04
CA PRO A 215 2.55 -10.45 -20.93
C PRO A 215 3.42 -11.22 -21.96
N PRO A 216 3.50 -12.55 -21.87
CA PRO A 216 4.24 -13.37 -22.82
C PRO A 216 3.85 -13.10 -24.28
N ALA A 217 4.86 -13.05 -25.15
CA ALA A 217 4.66 -12.78 -26.57
C ALA A 217 4.13 -13.99 -27.35
N GLU A 218 3.42 -13.70 -28.43
CA GLU A 218 3.01 -14.66 -29.46
C GLU A 218 4.09 -14.79 -30.53
N TYR A 219 4.28 -16.00 -31.05
CA TYR A 219 5.37 -16.31 -31.98
C TYR A 219 4.87 -16.84 -33.32
N HIS A 220 5.51 -16.40 -34.39
CA HIS A 220 5.28 -16.90 -35.75
C HIS A 220 6.61 -17.11 -36.46
N TRP A 221 6.69 -18.19 -37.25
CA TRP A 221 7.87 -18.49 -38.03
C TRP A 221 7.64 -18.30 -39.52
N MET A 222 8.66 -17.78 -40.19
CA MET A 222 8.76 -17.78 -41.64
C MET A 222 10.00 -18.57 -42.04
N VAL A 223 9.82 -19.60 -42.85
CA VAL A 223 10.91 -20.43 -43.37
C VAL A 223 10.92 -20.30 -44.89
N ASN A 224 12.02 -19.79 -45.44
CA ASN A 224 12.19 -19.61 -46.89
C ASN A 224 11.03 -18.86 -47.56
N GLY A 225 10.54 -17.80 -46.92
CA GLY A 225 9.45 -16.96 -47.44
C GLY A 225 8.04 -17.48 -47.17
N ARG A 226 7.88 -18.66 -46.56
CA ARG A 226 6.57 -19.23 -46.20
C ARG A 226 6.32 -19.14 -44.71
N PHE A 227 5.20 -18.57 -44.31
CA PHE A 227 4.76 -18.58 -42.92
C PHE A 227 4.30 -19.98 -42.50
N LEU A 228 4.71 -20.37 -41.30
CA LEU A 228 4.25 -21.56 -40.60
C LEU A 228 3.07 -21.20 -39.69
N PRO A 229 2.32 -22.21 -39.19
CA PRO A 229 1.34 -21.98 -38.14
C PRO A 229 1.97 -21.28 -36.91
N PRO A 230 1.17 -20.55 -36.12
CA PRO A 230 1.64 -19.91 -34.89
C PRO A 230 2.32 -20.92 -33.98
N GLY A 231 3.45 -20.53 -33.40
CA GLY A 231 4.23 -21.42 -32.57
C GLY A 231 5.60 -20.84 -32.21
N GLN A 232 6.09 -21.20 -31.03
CA GLN A 232 7.40 -20.78 -30.54
C GLN A 232 8.55 -21.59 -31.15
N GLN A 233 8.25 -22.76 -31.73
CA GLN A 233 9.23 -23.74 -32.17
C GLN A 233 9.04 -24.16 -33.62
N VAL A 234 10.14 -24.56 -34.24
CA VAL A 234 10.18 -25.23 -35.54
C VAL A 234 10.89 -26.56 -35.37
N TYR A 235 10.20 -27.64 -35.71
CA TYR A 235 10.77 -28.98 -35.73
C TYR A 235 10.70 -29.57 -37.13
N VAL A 236 11.84 -29.99 -37.67
CA VAL A 236 11.95 -30.68 -38.95
C VAL A 236 12.83 -31.92 -38.76
N PRO A 237 12.25 -33.13 -38.71
CA PRO A 237 13.02 -34.35 -38.62
C PRO A 237 13.70 -34.69 -39.96
N GLN A 238 14.84 -35.39 -39.91
CA GLN A 238 15.52 -35.95 -41.09
C GLN A 238 15.74 -34.90 -42.20
N ILE A 239 16.38 -33.78 -41.86
CA ILE A 239 16.56 -32.66 -42.78
C ILE A 239 17.40 -33.03 -44.01
N THR A 240 17.14 -32.32 -45.11
CA THR A 240 17.86 -32.43 -46.38
C THR A 240 18.47 -31.10 -46.77
N THR A 241 19.30 -31.07 -47.81
CA THR A 241 19.88 -29.83 -48.35
C THR A 241 18.82 -28.78 -48.75
N LYS A 242 17.57 -29.21 -49.05
CA LYS A 242 16.42 -28.32 -49.33
C LYS A 242 15.95 -27.52 -48.11
N ASN A 243 16.29 -27.95 -46.90
CA ASN A 243 15.97 -27.24 -45.65
C ASN A 243 16.97 -26.11 -45.37
N THR A 244 18.00 -25.93 -46.19
CA THR A 244 18.87 -24.75 -46.17
C THR A 244 18.07 -23.49 -46.45
N GLY A 245 18.36 -22.43 -45.71
CA GLY A 245 17.87 -21.09 -46.00
C GLY A 245 17.63 -20.24 -44.77
N LEU A 246 16.70 -19.29 -44.87
CA LEU A 246 16.45 -18.29 -43.86
C LEU A 246 15.24 -18.65 -43.01
N TYR A 247 15.47 -18.75 -41.70
CA TYR A 247 14.46 -19.00 -40.68
C TYR A 247 14.29 -17.70 -39.89
N VAL A 248 13.12 -17.08 -39.98
CA VAL A 248 12.79 -15.84 -39.29
C VAL A 248 11.73 -16.14 -38.25
N CYS A 249 11.99 -15.76 -37.00
CA CYS A 249 11.01 -15.76 -35.93
C CYS A 249 10.51 -14.33 -35.72
N PHE A 250 9.20 -14.16 -35.67
CA PHE A 250 8.52 -12.94 -35.26
C PHE A 250 7.93 -13.13 -33.87
N ALA A 251 8.10 -12.15 -32.99
CA ALA A 251 7.48 -12.07 -31.68
C ALA A 251 6.57 -10.84 -31.62
N TYR A 252 5.39 -10.99 -31.03
CA TYR A 252 4.39 -9.93 -30.90
C TYR A 252 3.76 -9.93 -29.52
N ASN A 253 3.62 -8.77 -28.90
CA ASN A 253 2.85 -8.60 -27.67
C ASN A 253 1.59 -7.80 -28.01
N SER A 254 0.43 -8.45 -27.86
CA SER A 254 -0.87 -7.89 -28.23
C SER A 254 -1.34 -6.76 -27.32
N VAL A 255 -0.82 -6.68 -26.10
CA VAL A 255 -1.20 -5.65 -25.11
C VAL A 255 -0.38 -4.38 -25.31
N THR A 256 0.93 -4.49 -25.51
CA THR A 256 1.80 -3.33 -25.80
C THR A 256 1.74 -2.91 -27.27
N GLY A 257 1.28 -3.79 -28.17
CA GLY A 257 1.32 -3.61 -29.61
C GLY A 257 2.74 -3.66 -30.22
N LYS A 258 3.77 -3.92 -29.41
CA LYS A 258 5.17 -3.98 -29.86
C LYS A 258 5.44 -5.32 -30.55
N ARG A 259 6.33 -5.29 -31.55
CA ARG A 259 6.75 -6.47 -32.31
C ARG A 259 8.24 -6.41 -32.57
N ASN A 260 8.86 -7.58 -32.63
CA ASN A 260 10.28 -7.71 -32.93
C ASN A 260 10.54 -9.04 -33.64
N PHE A 261 11.73 -9.23 -34.20
CA PHE A 261 12.06 -10.45 -34.93
C PHE A 261 13.54 -10.81 -34.80
N ALA A 262 13.81 -12.09 -35.00
CA ALA A 262 15.15 -12.63 -35.12
C ALA A 262 15.22 -13.52 -36.36
N PHE A 263 16.40 -13.67 -36.92
CA PHE A 263 16.59 -14.57 -38.06
C PHE A 263 17.84 -15.40 -37.89
N LYS A 264 17.84 -16.55 -38.54
CA LYS A 264 18.96 -17.47 -38.60
C LYS A 264 19.06 -18.08 -39.98
N LYS A 265 20.27 -18.07 -40.53
CA LYS A 265 20.56 -18.74 -41.80
C LYS A 265 21.08 -20.14 -41.51
N ILE A 266 20.27 -21.15 -41.81
CA ILE A 266 20.61 -22.56 -41.63
C ILE A 266 21.22 -23.08 -42.93
N LYS A 267 22.35 -23.75 -42.84
CA LYS A 267 23.01 -24.46 -43.94
C LYS A 267 23.00 -25.95 -43.63
N VAL A 268 22.36 -26.73 -44.49
CA VAL A 268 22.38 -28.19 -44.43
C VAL A 268 23.31 -28.71 -45.52
N VAL A 269 24.38 -29.39 -45.12
CA VAL A 269 25.33 -30.01 -46.05
C VAL A 269 25.01 -31.50 -46.24
N GLY A 270 25.38 -32.04 -47.40
CA GLY A 270 25.35 -33.48 -47.62
C GLY A 270 26.30 -34.20 -46.66
N LYS A 271 26.12 -35.51 -46.52
CA LYS A 271 27.11 -36.37 -45.85
C LYS A 271 28.40 -36.42 -46.66
#